data_AF-A0A7V8JBU1-F1
#
_entry.id   AF-A0A7V8JBU1-F1
#
_cell.length_a   1.000
_cell.length_b   1.000
_cell.length_c   1.000
_cell.angle_alpha   90.00
_cell.angle_beta   90.00
_cell.angle_gamma   90.00
#
_symmetry.space_group_name_H-M   'P 1'
#
loop_
_entity.id
_entity.type
_entity.pdbx_description
1 polymer ?
#
loop_
_entity_poly.entity_id
_entity_poly.type
_entity_poly.pdbx_seq_one_letter_code
_entity_poly.pdbx_strand_id
1 'polypeptide(L)'
;MKVTSSLAASDCQVEKTIAIRLFGVTDIPAAMRKVNCNVSTDLMQYWFDGGPWSTTDGTMTKEVEEHVPVAQAPYFSREIVKMSWLMKFERIRKVLDVLRGVWSNGPAQ
;
A
#
# COMPACT_ATOMS: atom_id res chain seq x y z
N MET A 1 -39.17 -45.34 24.85
CA MET A 1 -39.95 -44.13 25.22
C MET A 1 -39.27 -42.92 24.61
N LYS A 2 -40.00 -42.17 23.78
CA LYS A 2 -39.52 -41.01 23.02
C LYS A 2 -39.81 -39.76 23.86
N VAL A 3 -38.80 -39.06 24.34
CA VAL A 3 -38.98 -37.77 25.05
C VAL A 3 -38.62 -36.66 24.08
N THR A 4 -39.65 -36.15 23.40
CA THR A 4 -39.59 -34.83 22.77
C THR A 4 -39.67 -33.80 23.89
N SER A 5 -38.65 -32.96 24.02
CA SER A 5 -38.76 -31.72 24.77
C SER A 5 -38.81 -30.57 23.78
N SER A 6 -40.01 -30.01 23.65
CA SER A 6 -40.29 -28.75 22.98
C SER A 6 -39.90 -27.60 23.90
N LEU A 7 -39.15 -26.63 23.39
CA LEU A 7 -39.10 -25.29 23.95
C LEU A 7 -39.26 -24.30 22.79
N ALA A 8 -40.48 -23.77 22.65
CA ALA A 8 -40.74 -22.63 21.78
C ALA A 8 -40.31 -21.33 22.50
N ALA A 9 -39.62 -20.50 21.71
CA ALA A 9 -39.27 -19.09 21.85
C ALA A 9 -39.49 -18.39 23.20
N SER A 10 -38.37 -17.94 23.80
CA SER A 10 -38.35 -16.75 24.64
C SER A 10 -37.53 -15.69 23.90
N ASP A 11 -38.23 -14.69 23.39
CA ASP A 11 -37.65 -13.44 22.89
C ASP A 11 -37.06 -12.69 24.09
N CYS A 12 -35.73 -12.60 24.17
CA CYS A 12 -35.08 -11.47 24.81
C CYS A 12 -33.60 -11.41 24.49
N GLN A 13 -33.21 -10.23 24.00
CA GLN A 13 -31.85 -9.75 23.75
C GLN A 13 -31.23 -10.33 22.48
N VAL A 14 -31.44 -9.60 21.38
CA VAL A 14 -30.44 -9.48 20.31
C VAL A 14 -29.16 -9.01 21.00
N GLU A 15 -28.33 -9.96 21.43
CA GLU A 15 -26.94 -9.70 21.74
C GLU A 15 -26.40 -8.96 20.52
N LYS A 16 -26.04 -7.70 20.71
CA LYS A 16 -25.32 -6.94 19.70
C LYS A 16 -23.96 -7.59 19.62
N THR A 17 -23.86 -8.67 18.86
CA THR A 17 -22.62 -9.34 18.53
C THR A 17 -21.77 -8.29 17.84
N ILE A 18 -20.91 -7.64 18.62
CA ILE A 18 -19.82 -6.85 18.07
C ILE A 18 -18.94 -7.90 17.42
N ALA A 19 -19.24 -8.23 16.17
CA ALA A 19 -18.39 -9.07 15.36
C ALA A 19 -17.08 -8.28 15.25
N ILE A 20 -16.10 -8.66 16.08
CA ILE A 20 -14.74 -8.14 15.99
C ILE A 20 -14.19 -8.70 14.69
N ARG A 21 -14.48 -8.02 13.59
CA ARG A 21 -13.91 -8.33 12.29
C ARG A 21 -12.40 -8.08 12.42
N LEU A 22 -11.61 -9.12 12.17
CA LEU A 22 -10.16 -8.98 12.10
C LEU A 22 -9.82 -7.96 11.01
N PHE A 23 -8.98 -6.99 11.36
CA PHE A 23 -8.52 -5.97 10.43
C PHE A 23 -7.65 -6.63 9.36
N GLY A 24 -8.16 -6.66 8.13
CA GLY A 24 -7.47 -7.27 6.99
C GLY A 24 -6.50 -6.30 6.32
N VAL A 25 -5.56 -6.86 5.55
CA VAL A 25 -4.63 -6.08 4.72
C VAL A 25 -5.37 -5.18 3.71
N THR A 26 -6.55 -5.61 3.25
CA THR A 26 -7.43 -4.83 2.36
C THR A 26 -8.14 -3.66 3.05
N ASP A 27 -8.19 -3.63 4.39
CA ASP A 27 -8.79 -2.53 5.15
C ASP A 27 -7.79 -1.38 5.40
N ILE A 28 -6.48 -1.63 5.19
CA ILE A 28 -5.41 -0.66 5.41
C ILE A 28 -5.63 0.63 4.61
N PRO A 29 -5.90 0.60 3.28
CA PRO A 29 -6.10 1.84 2.52
C PRO A 29 -7.26 2.67 3.06
N ALA A 30 -8.37 2.03 3.44
CA ALA A 30 -9.54 2.70 3.99
C ALA A 30 -9.25 3.35 5.35
N ALA A 31 -8.46 2.68 6.21
CA ALA A 31 -8.01 3.26 7.47
C ALA A 31 -7.05 4.44 7.26
N MET A 32 -6.12 4.34 6.31
CA MET A 32 -5.13 5.38 6.01
C MET A 32 -5.76 6.67 5.48
N ARG A 33 -6.85 6.59 4.69
CA ARG A 33 -7.60 7.79 4.27
C ARG A 33 -8.17 8.56 5.47
N LYS A 34 -8.57 7.88 6.55
CA LYS A 34 -9.13 8.52 7.75
C LYS A 34 -8.10 9.34 8.53
N VAL A 35 -6.81 9.01 8.39
CA VAL A 35 -5.69 9.73 9.02
C VAL A 35 -4.94 10.64 8.04
N ASN A 36 -5.55 10.96 6.89
CA ASN A 36 -5.01 11.83 5.83
C ASN A 36 -3.70 11.33 5.17
N CYS A 37 -3.43 10.02 5.20
CA CYS A 37 -2.27 9.40 4.55
C CYS A 37 -2.54 9.09 3.06
N ASN A 38 -3.08 10.04 2.32
CA ASN A 38 -3.65 9.83 0.98
C ASN A 38 -2.63 9.26 -0.03
N VAL A 39 -1.40 9.78 -0.08
CA VAL A 39 -0.39 9.31 -1.04
C VAL A 39 0.01 7.86 -0.78
N SER A 40 0.12 7.47 0.48
CA SER A 40 0.45 6.09 0.85
C SER A 40 -0.73 5.14 0.60
N THR A 41 -1.97 5.60 0.79
CA THR A 41 -3.19 4.88 0.37
C THR A 41 -3.18 4.63 -1.13
N ASP A 42 -2.93 5.65 -1.94
CA ASP A 42 -2.98 5.56 -3.40
C ASP A 42 -1.91 4.59 -3.91
N LEU A 43 -0.73 4.59 -3.29
CA LEU A 43 0.34 3.66 -3.61
C LEU A 43 0.00 2.20 -3.24
N MET A 44 -0.61 1.99 -2.08
CA MET A 44 -1.11 0.67 -1.69
C MET A 44 -2.20 0.18 -2.63
N GLN A 45 -3.15 1.05 -2.99
CA GLN A 45 -4.23 0.70 -3.91
C GLN A 45 -3.68 0.35 -5.29
N TYR A 46 -2.73 1.14 -5.80
CA TYR A 46 -2.05 0.85 -7.06
C TYR A 46 -1.33 -0.50 -7.05
N TRP A 47 -0.75 -0.88 -5.91
CA TRP A 47 -0.13 -2.18 -5.74
C TRP A 47 -1.15 -3.33 -5.65
N PHE A 48 -2.27 -3.15 -4.94
CA PHE A 48 -3.34 -4.15 -4.87
C PHE A 48 -4.07 -4.35 -6.20
N ASP A 49 -4.26 -3.28 -6.96
CA ASP A 49 -4.89 -3.31 -8.28
C ASP A 49 -3.90 -3.85 -9.34
N GLY A 50 -2.60 -3.78 -9.04
CA GLY A 50 -1.52 -4.26 -9.89
C GLY A 50 -1.48 -5.79 -9.98
N GLY A 51 -1.16 -6.30 -11.16
CA GLY A 51 -0.88 -7.72 -11.37
C GLY A 51 0.50 -8.11 -10.85
N PRO A 52 0.74 -9.40 -10.54
CA PRO A 52 2.07 -9.90 -10.26
C PRO A 52 2.98 -9.73 -11.48
N TRP A 53 4.27 -9.51 -11.24
CA TRP A 53 5.24 -9.46 -12.33
C TRP A 53 5.27 -10.80 -13.06
N SER A 54 4.98 -10.78 -14.37
CA SER A 54 4.93 -11.99 -15.18
C SER A 54 6.34 -12.55 -15.39
N THR A 55 6.59 -13.72 -14.85
CA THR A 55 7.82 -14.51 -15.07
C THR A 55 7.44 -15.88 -15.64
N THR A 56 8.17 -16.32 -16.65
CA THR A 56 7.90 -17.57 -17.39
C THR A 56 7.87 -18.80 -16.47
N ASP A 57 8.77 -18.83 -15.48
CA ASP A 57 8.97 -20.00 -14.61
C ASP A 57 8.60 -19.72 -13.14
N GLY A 58 7.96 -18.58 -12.87
CA GLY A 58 7.67 -18.12 -11.50
C GLY A 58 8.90 -17.63 -10.72
N THR A 59 10.10 -17.70 -11.31
CA THR A 59 11.35 -17.15 -10.78
C THR A 59 11.72 -15.87 -11.51
N MET A 60 12.32 -14.93 -10.78
CA MET A 60 12.90 -13.72 -11.38
C MET A 60 14.03 -14.12 -12.34
N THR A 61 14.09 -13.47 -13.49
CA THR A 61 15.27 -13.60 -14.35
C THR A 61 16.47 -12.93 -13.67
N LYS A 62 17.68 -13.36 -14.02
CA LYS A 62 18.91 -12.82 -13.43
C LYS A 62 19.02 -11.30 -13.59
N GLU A 63 18.54 -10.76 -14.70
CA GLU A 63 18.55 -9.32 -14.95
C GLU A 63 17.62 -8.57 -13.97
N VAL A 64 16.45 -9.15 -13.68
CA VAL A 64 15.49 -8.60 -12.70
C VAL A 64 16.05 -8.68 -11.28
N GLU A 65 16.75 -9.77 -10.95
CA GLU A 65 17.48 -9.93 -9.68
C GLU A 65 18.60 -8.90 -9.51
N GLU A 66 19.36 -8.64 -10.58
CA GLU A 66 20.44 -7.64 -10.60
C GLU A 66 19.91 -6.19 -10.72
N HIS A 67 18.58 -5.99 -10.73
CA HIS A 67 17.93 -4.67 -10.86
C HIS A 67 18.36 -3.87 -12.11
N VAL A 68 18.77 -4.57 -13.17
CA VAL A 68 19.18 -3.98 -14.45
C VAL A 68 17.99 -3.38 -15.22
N PRO A 69 16.83 -4.07 -15.34
CA PRO A 69 15.70 -3.52 -16.07
C PRO A 69 14.96 -2.50 -15.21
N VAL A 70 14.65 -1.36 -15.82
CA VAL A 70 13.75 -0.37 -15.22
C VAL A 70 12.32 -0.93 -15.23
N ALA A 71 11.65 -0.91 -14.08
CA ALA A 71 10.25 -1.31 -13.98
C ALA A 71 9.38 -0.46 -14.92
N GLN A 72 8.61 -1.13 -15.78
CA GLN A 72 7.70 -0.47 -16.72
C GLN A 72 6.26 -0.49 -16.19
N ALA A 73 5.37 0.28 -16.81
CA ALA A 73 3.93 0.15 -16.52
C ALA A 73 3.49 -1.30 -16.82
N PRO A 74 2.64 -1.92 -15.98
CA PRO A 74 1.85 -1.34 -14.88
C PRO A 74 2.50 -1.43 -13.47
N TYR A 75 3.81 -1.69 -13.37
CA TYR A 75 4.48 -1.94 -12.08
C TYR A 75 5.03 -0.67 -11.41
N PHE A 76 4.97 0.46 -12.11
CA PHE A 76 5.41 1.76 -11.62
C PHE A 76 4.44 2.87 -12.01
N SER A 77 4.09 3.72 -11.04
CA SER A 77 3.25 4.89 -11.25
C SER A 77 4.05 6.19 -11.17
N ARG A 78 3.91 7.04 -12.19
CA ARG A 78 4.46 8.40 -12.22
C ARG A 78 3.53 9.45 -11.60
N GLU A 79 2.28 9.08 -11.33
CA GLU A 79 1.23 10.04 -10.96
C GLU A 79 0.98 10.14 -9.45
N ILE A 80 1.36 9.13 -8.67
CA ILE A 80 1.07 9.08 -7.24
C ILE A 80 2.08 9.93 -6.45
N VAL A 81 3.38 9.62 -6.58
CA VAL A 81 4.45 10.33 -5.87
C VAL A 81 5.01 11.42 -6.77
N LYS A 82 4.59 12.66 -6.53
CA LYS A 82 5.08 13.85 -7.25
C LYS A 82 6.17 14.58 -6.48
N MET A 83 7.10 15.21 -7.20
CA MET A 83 8.15 16.04 -6.60
C MET A 83 7.54 17.16 -5.72
N SER A 84 6.42 17.74 -6.13
CA SER A 84 5.69 18.75 -5.33
C SER A 84 5.21 18.22 -3.97
N TRP A 85 4.90 16.93 -3.86
CA TRP A 85 4.56 16.29 -2.61
C TRP A 85 5.81 16.02 -1.76
N LEU A 86 6.87 15.49 -2.37
CA LEU A 86 8.16 15.24 -1.73
C LEU A 86 8.75 16.50 -1.07
N MET A 87 8.62 17.65 -1.72
CA MET A 87 9.10 18.95 -1.21
C MET A 87 8.40 19.42 0.07
N LYS A 88 7.25 18.85 0.45
CA LYS A 88 6.59 19.17 1.73
C LYS A 88 7.41 18.70 2.94
N PHE A 89 8.25 17.68 2.77
CA PHE A 89 9.05 17.13 3.84
C PHE A 89 10.38 17.86 3.97
N GLU A 90 10.69 18.36 5.16
CA GLU A 90 11.92 19.12 5.44
C GLU A 90 13.19 18.31 5.14
N ARG A 91 13.17 17.00 5.45
CA ARG A 91 14.29 16.09 5.17
C ARG A 91 14.66 16.08 3.69
N ILE A 92 13.66 16.06 2.82
CA ILE A 92 13.85 16.03 1.37
C ILE A 92 14.40 17.36 0.88
N ARG A 93 13.87 18.48 1.39
CA ARG A 93 14.38 19.82 1.05
C ARG A 93 15.86 19.97 1.39
N LYS A 94 16.27 19.60 2.61
CA LYS A 94 17.68 19.66 3.05
C LYS A 94 18.61 18.88 2.12
N VAL A 95 18.23 17.66 1.75
CA VAL A 95 19.03 16.82 0.83
C VAL A 95 19.08 17.44 -0.57
N LEU A 96 17.95 17.93 -1.07
CA LEU A 96 17.91 18.57 -2.39
C LEU A 96 18.72 19.86 -2.44
N ASP A 97 18.77 20.65 -1.38
CA ASP A 97 19.59 21.85 -1.32
C ASP A 97 21.08 21.51 -1.37
N VAL A 98 21.51 20.46 -0.65
CA VAL A 98 22.88 19.93 -0.75
C VAL A 98 23.17 19.44 -2.17
N LEU A 99 22.28 18.62 -2.73
CA LEU A 99 22.46 18.09 -4.07
C LEU A 99 22.52 19.20 -5.12
N ARG A 100 21.68 20.24 -5.00
CA ARG A 100 21.71 21.42 -5.88
C ARG A 100 23.01 22.19 -5.75
N GLY A 101 23.50 22.39 -4.52
CA GLY A 101 24.76 23.08 -4.26
C GLY A 101 25.98 22.33 -4.79
N VAL A 102 25.99 21.00 -4.70
CA VAL A 102 27.05 20.16 -5.28
C VAL A 102 26.94 20.13 -6.80
N TRP A 103 25.73 20.00 -7.34
CA TRP A 103 25.45 19.97 -8.78
C TRP A 103 25.79 21.29 -9.49
N SER A 104 25.65 22.43 -8.81
CA SER A 104 26.07 23.73 -9.35
C SER A 104 27.58 23.91 -9.47
N ASN A 105 28.36 23.01 -8.87
CA ASN A 105 29.78 22.88 -9.17
C ASN A 105 29.87 21.89 -10.33
N GLY A 106 30.28 22.37 -11.51
CA GLY A 106 30.31 21.59 -12.76
C GLY A 106 31.12 20.28 -12.67
N PRO A 107 31.17 19.49 -13.76
CA PRO A 107 31.80 18.16 -13.73
C PRO A 107 33.20 18.28 -13.12
N ALA A 108 33.50 17.40 -12.17
CA ALA A 108 34.83 17.26 -11.61
C ALA A 108 35.84 17.21 -12.78
N GLN A 109 36.84 18.10 -12.75
CA GLN A 109 37.96 18.07 -13.69
C GLN A 109 38.71 16.74 -13.60
#